data_AF-A0A0G4E4E0-F1
#
_entry.id   AF-A0A0G4E4E0-F1
#
_cell.length_a   1.000
_cell.length_b   1.000
_cell.length_c   1.000
_cell.angle_alpha   90.00
_cell.angle_beta   90.00
_cell.angle_gamma   90.00
#
_symmetry.space_group_name_H-M   'P 1'
#
loop_
_entity.id
_entity.type
_entity.pdbx_description
1 polymer ?
#
loop_
_entity_poly.entity_id
_entity_poly.type
_entity_poly.pdbx_seq_one_letter_code
_entity_poly.pdbx_strand_id
1 'polypeptide(L)'
;MQNRVYLHVKPNIIEIESAEIFNGEFSSETRFLVSTEAFQKTLRDVAGRESHTKGRFMSPRESAYVRIWPGALGITELELEAIEQALAEEFIELEVMVMMSHSGQDSQETAIKA
;
A
#
# COMPACT_ATOMS: atom_id res chain seq x y z
N MET A 1 14.38 -13.07 13.82
CA MET A 1 13.18 -12.23 13.70
C MET A 1 13.39 -11.38 12.46
N GLN A 2 12.68 -11.66 11.37
CA GLN A 2 12.71 -10.81 10.18
C GLN A 2 12.01 -9.50 10.55
N ASN A 3 12.69 -8.38 10.36
CA ASN A 3 12.13 -7.05 10.62
C ASN A 3 11.22 -6.71 9.43
N ARG A 4 9.95 -7.14 9.51
CA ARG A 4 8.95 -6.93 8.46
C ARG A 4 7.95 -5.87 8.91
N VAL A 5 7.81 -4.81 8.14
CA VAL A 5 6.79 -3.77 8.33
C VAL A 5 5.50 -4.18 7.61
N TYR A 6 4.36 -3.91 8.24
CA TYR A 6 3.04 -4.15 7.67
C TYR A 6 2.41 -2.80 7.33
N LEU A 7 2.17 -2.57 6.03
CA LEU A 7 1.67 -1.32 5.51
C LEU A 7 0.25 -1.49 4.95
N HIS A 8 -0.60 -0.52 5.24
CA HIS A 8 -1.89 -0.33 4.59
C HIS A 8 -1.82 0.94 3.73
N VAL A 9 -1.94 0.79 2.42
CA VAL A 9 -1.97 1.90 1.46
C VAL A 9 -3.41 2.15 1.06
N LYS A 10 -3.94 3.31 1.43
CA LYS A 10 -5.29 3.81 1.14
C LYS A 10 -5.18 5.11 0.33
N PRO A 11 -6.27 5.62 -0.26
CA PRO A 11 -6.21 6.92 -0.93
C PRO A 11 -5.69 8.00 0.02
N ASN A 12 -4.62 8.69 -0.38
CA ASN A 12 -3.95 9.74 0.39
C ASN A 12 -3.42 9.36 1.80
N ILE A 13 -3.39 8.06 2.13
CA ILE A 13 -3.01 7.58 3.47
C ILE A 13 -2.11 6.35 3.35
N ILE A 14 -0.97 6.36 4.03
CA ILE A 14 -0.15 5.17 4.29
C ILE A 14 -0.11 4.94 5.80
N GLU A 15 -0.61 3.79 6.23
CA GLU A 15 -0.70 3.41 7.64
C GLU A 15 0.25 2.23 7.91
N ILE A 16 0.96 2.31 9.02
CA ILE A 16 1.72 1.19 9.57
C ILE A 16 0.82 0.48 10.57
N GLU A 17 0.66 -0.85 10.43
CA GLU A 17 -0.25 -1.62 11.28
C GLU A 17 0.07 -1.40 12.77
N SER A 18 -0.92 -0.87 13.51
CA SER A 18 -0.84 -0.55 14.94
C SER A 18 0.20 0.52 15.35
N ALA A 19 0.61 1.40 14.44
CA ALA A 19 1.60 2.45 14.74
C ALA A 19 1.19 3.82 14.21
N GLU A 20 1.79 4.26 13.10
CA GLU A 20 1.72 5.63 12.61
C GLU A 20 0.92 5.72 11.30
N ILE A 21 0.30 6.88 11.09
CA ILE A 21 -0.46 7.22 9.88
C ILE A 21 0.22 8.39 9.20
N PHE A 22 0.53 8.22 7.92
CA PHE A 22 1.18 9.21 7.08
C PHE A 22 0.19 9.67 6.01
N ASN A 23 -0.03 10.97 5.92
CA ASN A 23 -0.94 11.56 4.95
C ASN A 23 -0.14 12.12 3.77
N GLY A 24 -0.69 11.97 2.57
CA GLY A 24 -0.12 12.51 1.34
C GLY A 24 -1.21 13.02 0.40
N GLU A 25 -0.80 13.66 -0.69
CA GLU A 25 -1.70 14.16 -1.75
C GLU A 25 -1.40 13.45 -3.07
N PHE A 26 -1.44 12.12 -3.04
CA PHE A 26 -1.08 11.26 -4.17
C PHE A 26 -2.28 10.62 -4.88
N SER A 27 -3.48 10.71 -4.32
CA SER A 27 -4.74 10.22 -4.87
C SER A 27 -5.71 11.38 -5.14
N SER A 28 -6.68 11.16 -6.03
CA SER A 28 -7.76 12.10 -6.30
C SER A 28 -9.13 11.42 -6.17
N GLU A 29 -10.21 12.19 -6.43
CA GLU A 29 -11.58 11.66 -6.45
C GLU A 29 -11.84 10.60 -7.53
N THR A 30 -10.96 10.47 -8.53
CA THR A 30 -11.17 9.58 -9.68
C THR A 30 -10.02 8.61 -9.95
N ARG A 31 -8.88 8.78 -9.28
CA ARG A 31 -7.70 7.93 -9.47
C ARG A 31 -7.02 7.63 -8.16
N PHE A 32 -6.56 6.39 -8.03
CA PHE A 32 -5.82 5.96 -6.84
C PHE A 32 -4.44 6.60 -6.78
N LEU A 33 -3.79 6.79 -7.94
CA LEU A 33 -2.48 7.44 -8.02
C LEU A 33 -2.45 8.52 -9.11
N VAL A 34 -2.45 9.78 -8.69
CA VAL A 34 -2.27 10.95 -9.57
C VAL A 34 -0.89 11.57 -9.47
N SER A 35 -0.17 11.36 -8.37
CA SER A 35 1.16 11.93 -8.14
C SER A 35 2.10 10.89 -7.53
N THR A 36 2.95 10.30 -8.36
CA THR A 36 4.01 9.39 -7.94
C THR A 36 5.02 10.09 -7.04
N GLU A 37 5.33 11.37 -7.31
CA GLU A 37 6.24 12.16 -6.48
C GLU A 37 5.69 12.36 -5.06
N ALA A 38 4.40 12.68 -4.93
CA ALA A 38 3.76 12.82 -3.63
C ALA A 38 3.72 11.49 -2.89
N PHE A 39 3.44 10.39 -3.59
CA PHE A 39 3.44 9.05 -3.01
C PHE A 39 4.83 8.66 -2.50
N GLN A 40 5.87 8.85 -3.32
CA GLN A 40 7.24 8.55 -2.97
C GLN A 40 7.74 9.42 -1.81
N LYS A 41 7.30 10.67 -1.74
CA LYS A 41 7.59 11.54 -0.57
C LYS A 41 6.98 10.96 0.70
N THR A 42 5.70 10.58 0.69
CA THR A 42 5.06 9.95 1.85
C THR A 42 5.72 8.62 2.22
N LEU A 43 6.15 7.82 1.24
CA LEU A 43 6.91 6.59 1.49
C LEU A 43 8.28 6.85 2.15
N ARG A 44 8.99 7.90 1.74
CA ARG A 44 10.25 8.29 2.41
C ARG A 44 10.02 8.73 3.85
N ASP A 45 8.90 9.39 4.14
CA ASP A 45 8.53 9.73 5.52
C ASP A 45 8.24 8.46 6.33
N VAL A 46 7.57 7.47 5.74
CA VAL A 46 7.35 6.13 6.32
C VAL A 46 8.69 5.42 6.57
N ALA A 47 9.59 5.37 5.59
CA ALA A 47 10.87 4.67 5.68
C ALA A 47 11.87 5.38 6.63
N GLY A 48 11.80 6.72 6.67
CA GLY A 48 12.62 7.60 7.49
C GLY A 48 12.10 7.78 8.91
N ARG A 49 10.96 7.17 9.27
CA ARG A 49 10.45 7.16 10.65
C ARG A 49 11.54 6.67 11.60
N GLU A 50 11.56 7.21 12.82
CA GLU A 50 12.43 6.69 13.88
C GLU A 50 12.00 5.27 14.21
N SER A 51 12.53 4.29 13.46
CA SER A 51 12.36 2.89 13.77
C SER A 51 12.94 2.70 15.16
N HIS A 52 12.09 2.41 16.15
CA HIS A 52 12.46 2.16 17.57
C HIS A 52 13.55 1.06 17.72
N THR A 53 13.97 0.47 16.61
CA THR A 53 14.81 -0.70 16.50
C THR A 53 16.31 -0.48 16.33
N LYS A 54 16.87 0.74 16.17
CA LYS A 54 18.31 1.05 16.40
C LYS A 54 18.71 2.42 15.81
N GLY A 55 19.23 3.31 16.66
CA GLY A 55 19.86 4.59 16.26
C GLY A 55 21.14 4.43 15.41
N ARG A 56 20.99 3.97 14.17
CA ARG A 56 22.03 3.99 13.13
C ARG A 56 21.44 4.57 11.85
N PHE A 57 22.12 5.60 11.32
CA PHE A 57 21.83 6.34 10.10
C PHE A 57 21.84 5.52 8.78
N MET A 58 21.93 4.19 8.87
CA MET A 58 21.78 3.25 7.76
C MET A 58 21.09 2.01 8.32
N SER A 59 19.78 2.07 8.48
CA SER A 59 18.99 0.86 8.73
C SER A 59 19.06 -0.03 7.49
N PRO A 60 19.25 -1.36 7.63
CA PRO A 60 18.99 -2.26 6.52
C PRO A 60 17.53 -2.03 6.10
N ARG A 61 17.28 -1.83 4.80
CA ARG A 61 15.91 -1.61 4.31
C ARG A 61 15.05 -2.77 4.81
N GLU A 62 13.90 -2.45 5.38
CA GLU A 62 13.01 -3.44 5.99
C GLU A 62 12.35 -4.29 4.89
N SER A 63 11.94 -5.51 5.23
CA SER A 63 10.99 -6.24 4.39
C SER A 63 9.61 -5.60 4.61
N ALA A 64 8.77 -5.49 3.59
CA ALA A 64 7.42 -4.94 3.75
C ALA A 64 6.35 -5.89 3.21
N TYR A 65 5.28 -6.02 3.99
CA TYR A 65 4.02 -6.62 3.56
C TYR A 65 3.01 -5.50 3.39
N VAL A 66 2.52 -5.30 2.17
CA VAL A 66 1.72 -4.13 1.78
C VAL A 66 0.33 -4.58 1.35
N ARG A 67 -0.70 -4.09 2.04
CA ARG A 67 -2.10 -4.21 1.59
C ARG A 67 -2.56 -2.90 0.98
N ILE A 68 -2.93 -2.93 -0.29
CA ILE A 68 -3.50 -1.79 -0.99
C ILE A 68 -5.02 -1.88 -0.88
N TRP A 69 -5.64 -0.82 -0.36
CA TRP A 69 -7.08 -0.70 -0.16
C TRP A 69 -7.63 0.39 -1.10
N PRO A 70 -7.90 0.05 -2.37
CA PRO A 70 -8.35 1.02 -3.37
C PRO A 70 -9.75 1.60 -3.09
N GLY A 71 -10.57 0.92 -2.29
CA GLY A 71 -11.94 1.35 -2.01
C GLY A 71 -12.78 1.39 -3.29
N ALA A 72 -13.65 2.41 -3.41
CA ALA A 72 -14.51 2.57 -4.58
C ALA A 72 -13.78 3.08 -5.83
N LEU A 73 -12.57 3.65 -5.69
CA LEU A 73 -11.78 4.16 -6.82
C LEU A 73 -11.28 3.03 -7.72
N GLY A 74 -11.10 1.83 -7.16
CA GLY A 74 -10.33 0.78 -7.81
C GLY A 74 -8.86 1.15 -7.94
N ILE A 75 -8.09 0.30 -8.60
CA ILE A 75 -6.70 0.56 -8.96
C ILE A 75 -6.46 -0.08 -10.33
N THR A 76 -5.83 0.66 -11.22
CA THR A 76 -5.42 0.15 -12.53
C THR A 76 -4.08 -0.58 -12.44
N GLU A 77 -3.79 -1.46 -13.40
CA GLU A 77 -2.49 -2.15 -13.47
C GLU A 77 -1.31 -1.16 -13.52
N LEU A 78 -1.42 -0.09 -14.31
CA LEU A 78 -0.37 0.93 -14.42
C LEU A 78 -0.12 1.67 -13.10
N GLU A 79 -1.18 1.97 -12.33
CA GLU A 79 -1.04 2.58 -11.00
C GLU A 79 -0.41 1.60 -10.01
N LEU A 80 -0.76 0.31 -10.10
CA LEU A 80 -0.17 -0.73 -9.26
C LEU A 80 1.33 -0.90 -9.55
N GLU A 81 1.73 -1.00 -10.82
CA GLU A 81 3.14 -1.08 -11.22
C GLU A 81 3.95 0.12 -10.70
N ALA A 82 3.40 1.33 -10.81
CA ALA A 82 4.04 2.53 -10.30
C ALA A 82 4.21 2.51 -8.76
N ILE A 83 3.23 1.97 -8.03
CA ILE A 83 3.32 1.79 -6.58
C ILE A 83 4.37 0.76 -6.21
N GLU A 84 4.37 -0.40 -6.88
CA GLU A 84 5.35 -1.47 -6.64
C GLU A 84 6.78 -0.99 -6.89
N GLN A 85 6.99 -0.21 -7.95
CA GLN A 85 8.30 0.38 -8.24
C GLN A 85 8.74 1.34 -7.13
N ALA A 86 7.86 2.24 -6.68
CA ALA A 86 8.18 3.18 -5.61
C ALA A 86 8.46 2.46 -4.27
N LEU A 87 7.73 1.38 -3.97
CA LEU A 87 7.99 0.54 -2.80
C LEU A 87 9.36 -0.16 -2.89
N ALA A 88 9.75 -0.63 -4.08
CA ALA A 88 11.00 -1.36 -4.27
C ALA A 88 12.25 -0.49 -4.09
N GLU A 89 12.10 0.83 -4.22
CA GLU A 89 13.16 1.78 -3.92
C GLU A 89 13.44 1.90 -2.42
N GLU A 90 12.42 1.72 -1.59
CA GLU A 90 12.49 1.92 -0.14
C GLU A 90 12.68 0.61 0.66
N PHE A 91 12.20 -0.54 0.16
CA PHE A 91 12.20 -1.84 0.85
C PHE A 91 12.99 -2.92 0.08
N ILE A 92 13.56 -3.93 0.77
CA ILE A 92 14.37 -4.99 0.12
C ILE A 92 13.53 -6.21 -0.30
N GLU A 93 12.51 -6.59 0.49
CA GLU A 93 11.63 -7.72 0.18
C GLU A 93 10.18 -7.26 0.28
N LEU A 94 9.46 -7.32 -0.84
CA LEU A 94 8.09 -6.84 -0.95
C LEU A 94 7.11 -7.98 -1.18
N GLU A 95 6.01 -7.92 -0.45
CA GLU A 95 4.82 -8.73 -0.68
C GLU A 95 3.63 -7.79 -0.75
N VAL A 96 3.07 -7.60 -1.96
CA VAL A 96 1.99 -6.64 -2.23
C VAL A 96 0.70 -7.40 -2.49
N MET A 97 -0.38 -6.99 -1.83
CA MET A 97 -1.71 -7.57 -1.97
C MET A 97 -2.76 -6.47 -2.17
N VAL A 98 -3.49 -6.51 -3.27
CA VAL A 98 -4.62 -5.60 -3.52
C VAL A 98 -5.87 -6.19 -2.88
N MET A 99 -6.48 -5.42 -1.98
CA MET A 99 -7.69 -5.80 -1.27
C MET A 99 -8.91 -5.42 -2.10
N MET A 100 -9.65 -6.42 -2.58
CA MET A 100 -10.88 -6.17 -3.32
C MET A 100 -11.96 -5.63 -2.38
N SER A 101 -12.43 -4.41 -2.67
CA SER A 101 -13.68 -3.88 -2.14
C SER A 101 -14.79 -4.83 -2.59
N HIS A 102 -15.38 -5.59 -1.66
CA HIS A 102 -16.57 -6.35 -1.97
C HIS A 102 -17.74 -5.38 -2.16
N SER A 103 -17.87 -4.78 -3.35
CA SER A 103 -19.17 -4.33 -3.82
C SER A 103 -19.99 -5.59 -4.09
N GLY A 104 -20.96 -5.87 -3.22
CA GLY A 104 -21.77 -7.07 -3.30
C GLY A 104 -22.52 -7.25 -4.62
N GLN A 105 -22.69 -8.54 -4.96
CA GLN A 105 -23.61 -9.20 -5.91
C GLN A 105 -23.22 -9.32 -7.39
N ASP A 106 -23.00 -10.57 -7.82
CA ASP A 106 -23.88 -11.18 -8.82
C ASP A 106 -24.15 -12.67 -8.51
N SER A 107 -25.41 -12.92 -8.11
CA SER A 107 -26.30 -14.04 -8.44
C SER A 107 -25.71 -15.47 -8.55
N GLN A 108 -25.85 -16.26 -7.48
CA GLN A 108 -26.09 -17.70 -7.65
C GLN A 108 -27.54 -17.91 -8.07
N GLU A 109 -27.86 -17.63 -9.33
CA GLU A 109 -29.11 -18.07 -9.93
C GLU A 109 -28.85 -19.18 -10.95
N THR A 110 -29.55 -20.30 -10.72
CA THR A 110 -29.80 -21.43 -11.61
C THR A 110 -28.67 -22.41 -11.94
N ALA A 111 -28.76 -23.58 -11.30
CA ALA A 111 -28.80 -24.84 -12.05
C ALA A 111 -29.65 -25.87 -11.28
N ILE A 112 -30.94 -25.91 -11.61
CA ILE A 112 -31.79 -27.08 -11.41
C ILE A 112 -31.44 -28.08 -12.52
N LYS A 113 -31.07 -29.31 -12.16
CA LYS A 113 -31.13 -30.53 -12.98
C LYS A 113 -30.75 -31.72 -12.08
N ALA A 114 -31.42 -32.86 -12.02
CA ALA A 114 -32.71 -33.34 -12.51
C ALA A 114 -33.07 -34.55 -11.63
#